data_AF-M0JVM1-F1
#
_entry.id   AF-M0JVM1-F1
#
_cell.length_a   1.000
_cell.length_b   1.000
_cell.length_c   1.000
_cell.angle_alpha   90.00
_cell.angle_beta   90.00
_cell.angle_gamma   90.00
#
_symmetry.space_group_name_H-M   'P 1'
#
loop_
_entity.id
_entity.type
_entity.pdbx_description
1 polymer ?
#
loop_
_entity_poly.entity_id
_entity_poly.type
_entity_poly.pdbx_seq_one_letter_code
_entity_poly.pdbx_strand_id
1 'polypeptide(L)'
;MELRSVLSKKKQFERDRVDQIEARITSRTTVTFPDASDMLAANQLQSDTLLYPMDALVLTAADAIEGTLVSFDRELVEQGAVRPEEVLEESS
;
A
#
# COMPACT_ATOMS: atom_id res chain seq x y z
N MET A 1 4.38 7.61 -1.35
CA MET A 1 4.74 8.18 -2.68
C MET A 1 3.55 8.21 -3.63
N GLU A 2 2.73 7.15 -3.66
CA GLU A 2 1.54 7.12 -4.52
C GLU A 2 0.49 8.16 -4.14
N LEU A 3 0.16 8.29 -2.84
CA LEU A 3 -0.82 9.26 -2.35
C LEU A 3 -0.49 10.69 -2.82
N ARG A 4 0.75 11.13 -2.63
CA ARG A 4 1.22 12.45 -3.08
C ARG A 4 1.03 12.66 -4.57
N SER A 5 1.36 11.65 -5.39
CA SER A 5 1.21 11.71 -6.84
C SER A 5 -0.25 11.79 -7.25
N VAL A 6 -1.15 11.06 -6.59
CA VAL A 6 -2.60 11.15 -6.86
C VAL A 6 -3.13 12.53 -6.47
N LEU A 7 -2.82 13.02 -5.27
CA LEU A 7 -3.32 14.30 -4.78
C LEU A 7 -2.80 15.48 -5.62
N SER A 8 -1.52 15.48 -6.00
CA SER A 8 -0.93 16.56 -6.79
C SER A 8 -1.23 16.46 -8.28
N LYS A 9 -1.14 15.28 -8.91
CA LYS A 9 -1.27 15.14 -10.36
C LYS A 9 -2.70 14.85 -10.82
N LYS A 10 -3.41 13.95 -10.13
CA LYS A 10 -4.78 13.56 -10.52
C LYS A 10 -5.82 14.52 -9.95
N LYS A 11 -5.64 14.99 -8.72
CA LYS A 11 -6.57 15.91 -8.04
C LYS A 11 -6.15 17.37 -8.11
N GLN A 12 -4.93 17.66 -8.55
CA GLN A 12 -4.40 19.02 -8.72
C GLN A 12 -4.52 19.89 -7.46
N PHE A 13 -4.34 19.27 -6.29
CA PHE A 13 -4.34 20.02 -5.04
C PHE A 13 -3.05 20.81 -4.87
N GLU A 14 -3.17 22.00 -4.30
CA GLU A 14 -2.03 22.82 -3.90
C GLU A 14 -1.18 22.10 -2.85
N ARG A 15 0.12 22.39 -2.86
CA ARG A 15 1.11 21.70 -2.01
C ARG A 15 0.73 21.72 -0.54
N ASP A 16 0.33 22.87 -0.01
CA ASP A 16 -0.04 23.02 1.40
C ASP A 16 -1.20 22.12 1.80
N ARG A 17 -2.17 21.93 0.88
CA ARG A 17 -3.31 21.03 1.10
C ARG A 17 -2.89 19.56 1.06
N VAL A 18 -1.96 19.20 0.17
CA VAL A 18 -1.39 17.84 0.13
C VAL A 18 -0.67 17.53 1.44
N ASP A 19 0.16 18.45 1.91
CA ASP A 19 0.93 18.29 3.15
C ASP A 19 0.01 18.14 4.38
N GLN A 20 -1.09 18.89 4.45
CA GLN A 20 -2.10 18.75 5.51
C GLN A 20 -2.80 17.37 5.50
N ILE A 21 -3.14 16.85 4.32
CA ILE A 21 -3.78 15.54 4.19
C ILE A 21 -2.79 14.44 4.60
N GLU A 22 -1.54 14.51 4.15
CA GLU A 22 -0.51 13.54 4.54
C GLU A 22 -0.28 13.54 6.04
N ALA A 23 -0.13 14.71 6.67
CA ALA A 23 0.07 14.82 8.12
C ALA A 23 -1.11 14.23 8.92
N ARG A 24 -2.35 14.42 8.45
CA ARG A 24 -3.54 13.85 9.10
C ARG A 24 -3.57 12.32 8.99
N ILE A 25 -3.10 11.74 7.89
CA ILE A 25 -3.04 10.29 7.73
C ILE A 25 -1.91 9.72 8.59
N THR A 26 -0.69 10.24 8.45
CA THR A 26 0.47 9.71 9.17
C THR A 26 0.35 9.84 10.68
N SER A 27 -0.38 10.84 11.20
CA SER A 27 -0.67 10.95 12.64
C SER A 27 -1.59 9.85 13.20
N ARG A 28 -2.20 9.02 12.35
CA ARG A 28 -3.15 7.97 12.74
C ARG A 28 -2.73 6.58 12.24
N THR A 29 -1.55 6.45 11.67
CA THR A 29 -1.06 5.21 11.10
C THR A 29 0.33 4.92 11.63
N THR A 30 0.58 3.67 12.00
CA THR A 30 1.95 3.20 12.26
C THR A 30 2.68 3.08 10.92
N VAL A 31 3.82 3.77 10.79
CA VAL A 31 4.64 3.69 9.58
C VAL A 31 5.60 2.51 9.73
N THR A 32 5.52 1.56 8.81
CA THR A 32 6.44 0.44 8.71
C THR A 32 7.45 0.69 7.59
N PHE A 33 8.67 0.19 7.75
CA PHE A 33 9.74 0.31 6.78
C PHE A 33 10.19 -1.10 6.40
N PRO A 34 10.13 -1.47 5.11
CA PRO A 34 10.66 -2.74 4.67
C PRO A 34 12.15 -2.84 4.94
N ASP A 35 12.62 -4.00 5.36
CA ASP A 35 14.04 -4.30 5.53
C ASP A 35 14.63 -5.03 4.32
N ALA A 36 15.91 -5.42 4.41
CA ALA A 36 16.60 -6.10 3.32
C ALA A 36 15.99 -7.48 3.00
N SER A 37 15.40 -8.17 3.97
CA SER A 37 14.74 -9.46 3.77
C SER A 37 13.44 -9.29 2.99
N ASP A 38 12.68 -8.22 3.27
CA ASP A 38 11.47 -7.87 2.51
C ASP A 38 11.80 -7.57 1.05
N MET A 39 12.94 -6.92 0.78
CA MET A 39 13.36 -6.65 -0.61
C MET A 39 13.67 -7.93 -1.39
N LEU A 40 14.29 -8.93 -0.73
CA LEU A 40 14.58 -10.22 -1.36
C LEU A 40 13.31 -11.02 -1.61
N ALA A 41 12.41 -11.07 -0.62
CA ALA A 41 11.14 -11.74 -0.74
C ALA A 41 10.25 -11.09 -1.81
N ALA A 42 10.22 -9.76 -1.89
CA ALA A 42 9.51 -9.03 -2.94
C ALA A 42 10.07 -9.32 -4.34
N ASN A 43 11.40 -9.45 -4.47
CA ASN A 43 12.02 -9.80 -5.75
C ASN A 43 11.62 -11.21 -6.21
N GLN A 44 11.60 -12.17 -5.28
CA GLN A 44 11.14 -13.52 -5.56
C GLN A 44 9.67 -13.54 -5.96
N LEU A 45 8.81 -12.88 -5.17
CA LEU A 45 7.38 -12.78 -5.44
C LEU A 45 7.10 -12.15 -6.81
N GLN A 46 7.82 -11.09 -7.16
CA GLN A 46 7.74 -10.47 -8.48
C GLN A 46 8.08 -11.47 -9.61
N SER A 47 9.14 -12.27 -9.44
CA SER A 47 9.53 -13.28 -10.42
C SER A 47 8.45 -14.33 -10.62
N ASP A 48 7.71 -14.67 -9.57
CA ASP A 48 6.71 -15.74 -9.59
C ASP A 48 5.33 -15.29 -10.06
N THR A 49 5.00 -14.00 -9.88
CA THR A 49 3.64 -13.45 -10.08
C THR A 49 3.54 -12.38 -11.16
N LEU A 50 4.67 -11.89 -11.69
CA LEU A 50 4.78 -10.76 -12.61
C LEU A 50 4.21 -9.43 -12.07
N LEU A 51 3.96 -9.33 -10.75
CA LEU A 51 3.56 -8.07 -10.13
C LEU A 51 4.57 -6.95 -10.43
N TYR A 52 4.05 -5.72 -10.50
CA TYR A 52 4.93 -4.55 -10.53
C TYR A 52 5.83 -4.53 -9.27
N PRO A 53 7.09 -4.06 -9.37
CA PRO A 53 8.04 -4.16 -8.26
C PRO A 53 7.53 -3.54 -6.95
N MET A 54 6.78 -2.44 -7.05
CA MET A 54 6.20 -1.77 -5.89
C MET A 54 5.06 -2.56 -5.25
N ASP A 55 4.25 -3.25 -6.06
CA ASP A 55 3.13 -4.06 -5.59
C ASP A 55 3.63 -5.30 -4.85
N ALA A 56 4.63 -5.97 -5.41
CA ALA A 56 5.30 -7.08 -4.74
C ALA A 56 5.94 -6.64 -3.41
N LEU A 57 6.57 -5.45 -3.38
CA LEU A 57 7.16 -4.91 -2.15
C LEU A 57 6.10 -4.61 -1.08
N VAL A 58 4.99 -3.97 -1.45
CA VAL A 58 3.93 -3.61 -0.51
C VAL A 58 3.23 -4.86 0.03
N LEU A 59 3.00 -5.87 -0.80
CA LEU A 59 2.41 -7.15 -0.38
C LEU A 59 3.34 -7.91 0.57
N THR A 60 4.62 -7.98 0.27
CA THR A 60 5.62 -8.60 1.14
C THR A 60 5.75 -7.87 2.46
N ALA A 61 5.78 -6.53 2.44
CA ALA A 61 5.87 -5.72 3.65
C ALA A 61 4.63 -5.86 4.55
N ALA A 62 3.46 -6.16 4.00
CA ALA A 62 2.26 -6.48 4.76
C ALA A 62 2.39 -7.86 5.43
N ASP A 63 2.84 -8.87 4.67
CA ASP A 63 3.07 -10.23 5.18
C ASP A 63 4.10 -10.25 6.33
N ALA A 64 5.20 -9.50 6.19
CA ALA A 64 6.26 -9.42 7.18
C ALA A 64 5.83 -8.86 8.55
N ILE A 65 4.74 -8.08 8.58
CA ILE A 65 4.15 -7.54 9.82
C ILE A 65 2.88 -8.30 10.24
N GLU A 66 2.62 -9.45 9.63
CA GLU A 66 1.37 -10.22 9.80
C GLU A 66 0.12 -9.36 9.57
N GLY A 67 0.23 -8.38 8.65
CA GLY A 67 -0.79 -7.40 8.34
C GLY A 67 -1.59 -7.78 7.10
N THR A 68 -2.85 -7.38 7.07
CA THR A 68 -3.69 -7.55 5.88
C THR A 68 -3.46 -6.38 4.92
N LEU A 69 -3.00 -6.68 3.69
CA LEU A 69 -2.98 -5.67 2.63
C LEU A 69 -4.40 -5.43 2.11
N VAL A 70 -4.84 -4.18 2.17
CA VAL A 70 -6.14 -3.75 1.65
C VAL A 70 -5.93 -2.99 0.34
N SER A 71 -6.55 -3.43 -0.77
CA SER A 71 -6.32 -2.83 -2.09
C SER A 71 -7.53 -2.82 -3.03
N PHE A 72 -7.64 -1.76 -3.82
CA PHE A 72 -8.57 -1.69 -4.96
C PHE A 72 -8.00 -2.33 -6.23
N ASP A 73 -6.71 -2.67 -6.25
CA ASP A 73 -6.08 -3.30 -7.40
C ASP A 73 -6.48 -4.78 -7.49
N ARG A 74 -6.89 -5.23 -8.68
CA ARG A 74 -7.34 -6.61 -8.89
C ARG A 74 -6.19 -7.61 -8.88
N GLU A 75 -5.02 -7.25 -9.39
CA GLU A 75 -3.84 -8.12 -9.40
C GLU A 75 -3.36 -8.35 -7.96
N LEU A 76 -3.34 -7.30 -7.13
CA LEU A 76 -3.02 -7.46 -5.70
C LEU A 76 -4.03 -8.35 -4.96
N VAL A 77 -5.32 -8.24 -5.29
CA VAL A 77 -6.36 -9.10 -4.68
C VAL A 77 -6.22 -10.56 -5.10
N GLU A 78 -5.85 -10.81 -6.36
CA GLU A 78 -5.53 -12.16 -6.83
C GLU A 78 -4.32 -12.77 -6.10
N GLN A 79 -3.45 -11.94 -5.53
CA GLN A 79 -2.28 -12.33 -4.75
C GLN A 79 -2.50 -12.29 -3.23
N GLY A 80 -3.75 -12.16 -2.77
CA GLY A 80 -4.11 -12.29 -1.34
C GLY A 80 -4.38 -10.98 -0.61
N ALA A 81 -4.35 -9.83 -1.28
CA ALA A 81 -4.92 -8.61 -0.71
C ALA A 81 -6.45 -8.72 -0.60
N VAL A 82 -7.03 -8.02 0.38
CA VAL A 82 -8.50 -7.97 0.55
C VAL A 82 -9.06 -6.67 -0.02
N ARG A 83 -10.35 -6.71 -0.39
CA ARG A 83 -11.06 -5.52 -0.85
C ARG A 83 -11.39 -4.59 0.33
N PRO A 84 -11.35 -3.25 0.14
CA PRO A 84 -11.72 -2.30 1.18
C PRO A 84 -13.14 -2.51 1.72
N GLU A 85 -14.07 -2.93 0.86
CA GLU A 85 -15.45 -3.20 1.24
C GLU A 85 -15.55 -4.32 2.29
N GLU A 86 -14.69 -5.34 2.20
CA GLU A 86 -14.68 -6.48 3.13
C GLU A 86 -14.25 -6.07 4.55
N VAL A 87 -13.33 -5.10 4.67
CA VAL A 87 -12.83 -4.61 5.97
C VAL A 87 -13.80 -3.62 6.62
N LEU A 88 -14.51 -2.83 5.82
CA LEU A 88 -15.46 -1.83 6.30
C LEU A 88 -16.75 -2.47 6.84
N GLU A 89 -17.16 -3.62 6.31
CA GLU A 89 -18.32 -4.38 6.80
C GLU A 89 -18.06 -5.04 8.15
N GLU A 90 -16.82 -5.49 8.44
CA GLU A 90 -16.45 -6.06 9.75
C GLU A 90 -16.38 -5.01 10.88
N SER A 91 -16.36 -3.72 10.53
CA SER A 91 -16.22 -2.61 11.49
C SER A 91 -17.56 -1.98 11.91
N SER A 92 -18.69 -2.56 11.50
CA SER A 92 -20.06 -2.03 11.72
C SER A 92 -20.88 -2.82 12.75
#